data_AF-A0A3B8XIE7-F1
#
_entry.id   AF-A0A3B8XIE7-F1
#
_cell.length_a   1.000
_cell.length_b   1.000
_cell.length_c   1.000
_cell.angle_alpha   90.00
_cell.angle_beta   90.00
_cell.angle_gamma   90.00
#
_symmetry.space_group_name_H-M   'P 1'
#
loop_
_entity.id
_entity.type
_entity.pdbx_description
1 polymer ?
#
loop_
_entity_poly.entity_id
_entity_poly.type
_entity_poly.pdbx_seq_one_letter_code
_entity_poly.pdbx_strand_id
1 'polypeptide(L)' 'MVAMKKEITPADILPYEVYAKERKQRRAAITEMKKNRRVEVGPYATFYFENYDTMFQQIQEMLHIE' A
#
# COMPACT_ATOMS: atom_id res chain seq x y z
N MET A 1 23.04 -8.34 12.44
CA MET A 1 22.43 -7.02 12.20
C MET A 1 20.96 -7.13 12.59
N VAL A 2 20.47 -6.31 13.53
CA VAL A 2 19.06 -6.31 13.91
C VAL A 2 18.28 -5.74 12.73
N ALA A 3 17.40 -6.53 12.12
CA ALA A 3 16.53 -6.04 11.07
C ALA A 3 15.63 -4.96 11.67
N MET A 4 15.67 -3.73 11.13
CA MET A 4 14.73 -2.68 11.53
C MET A 4 13.31 -3.20 11.34
N LYS A 5 12.48 -3.03 12.36
CA LYS A 5 11.08 -3.43 12.33
C LYS A 5 10.39 -2.63 11.23
N LYS A 6 9.82 -3.31 10.22
CA LYS A 6 9.03 -2.68 9.16
C LYS A 6 7.62 -2.45 9.70
N GLU A 7 7.41 -1.28 10.30
CA GLU A 7 6.17 -0.86 10.95
C GLU A 7 5.78 0.53 10.44
N ILE A 8 4.48 0.75 10.25
CA ILE A 8 3.95 2.06 9.85
C ILE A 8 3.54 2.78 11.13
N THR A 9 4.08 3.97 11.35
CA THR A 9 3.76 4.83 12.48
C THR A 9 3.03 6.09 11.99
N PRO A 10 2.36 6.85 12.88
CA PRO A 10 1.74 8.11 12.51
C PRO A 10 2.73 9.13 11.90
N ALA A 11 4.02 9.05 12.26
CA ALA A 11 5.06 9.92 11.72
C ALA A 11 5.40 9.63 10.25
N ASP A 12 5.06 8.43 9.75
CA ASP A 12 5.25 8.06 8.36
C ASP A 12 4.10 8.57 7.46
N ILE A 13 2.98 8.99 8.05
CA ILE A 13 1.81 9.45 7.31
C ILE A 13 2.11 10.77 6.62
N LEU A 14 1.70 10.86 5.36
CA LEU A 14 1.98 12.02 4.53
C LEU A 14 0.89 13.06 4.77
N PRO A 15 1.24 14.35 4.79
CA PRO A 15 0.23 15.41 4.78
C PRO A 15 -0.68 15.26 3.56
N TYR A 16 -1.96 15.56 3.72
CA TYR A 16 -2.98 15.40 2.68
C TYR A 16 -2.56 16.03 1.35
N GLU A 17 -2.09 17.27 1.37
CA GLU A 17 -1.65 18.02 0.18
C GLU A 17 -0.51 17.33 -0.60
N VAL A 18 0.38 16.66 0.12
CA VAL A 18 1.51 15.92 -0.48
C VAL A 18 0.98 14.64 -1.10
N TYR A 19 0.17 13.89 -0.35
CA TYR A 19 -0.41 12.64 -0.83
C TYR A 19 -1.32 12.85 -2.04
N ALA A 20 -2.20 13.86 -2.02
CA ALA A 20 -3.13 14.15 -3.10
C ALA A 20 -2.43 14.43 -4.44
N LYS A 21 -1.29 15.13 -4.42
CA LYS A 21 -0.47 15.39 -5.61
C LYS A 21 0.18 14.12 -6.16
N GLU A 22 0.69 13.27 -5.28
CA GLU A 22 1.43 12.05 -5.67
C GLU A 22 0.52 10.84 -5.91
N ARG A 23 -0.76 10.91 -5.51
CA ARG A 23 -1.71 9.80 -5.47
C ARG A 23 -1.75 9.00 -6.77
N LYS A 24 -1.86 9.69 -7.91
CA LYS A 24 -1.96 9.03 -9.23
C LYS A 24 -0.72 8.18 -9.53
N GLN A 25 0.47 8.71 -9.26
CA GLN A 25 1.74 8.01 -9.49
C GLN A 25 1.90 6.84 -8.52
N ARG A 26 1.60 7.06 -7.24
CA ARG A 26 1.65 6.01 -6.20
C ARG A 26 0.72 4.85 -6.51
N ARG A 27 -0.52 5.13 -6.91
CA ARG A 27 -1.49 4.10 -7.33
C ARG A 27 -0.97 3.27 -8.50
N ALA A 28 -0.40 3.91 -9.53
CA ALA A 28 0.16 3.19 -10.67
C ALA A 28 1.31 2.26 -10.26
N ALA A 29 2.23 2.74 -9.42
CA ALA A 29 3.35 1.94 -8.91
C ALA A 29 2.86 0.73 -8.08
N ILE A 30 1.87 0.93 -7.21
CA ILE A 30 1.31 -0.15 -6.39
C ILE A 30 0.55 -1.17 -7.24
N THR A 31 -0.21 -0.74 -8.25
CA THR A 31 -0.89 -1.66 -9.17
C THR A 31 0.11 -2.55 -9.90
N GLU A 32 1.22 -1.99 -10.39
CA GLU A 32 2.26 -2.78 -11.05
C GLU A 32 2.87 -3.81 -10.09
N MET A 33 3.22 -3.38 -8.88
CA MET A 33 3.78 -4.26 -7.86
C MET A 33 2.82 -5.37 -7.43
N LYS A 34 1.50 -5.10 -7.36
CA LYS A 34 0.48 -6.08 -6.93
C LYS A 34 0.31 -7.23 -7.91
N LYS A 35 0.66 -7.06 -9.20
CA LYS A 35 0.52 -8.12 -10.22
C LYS A 35 1.22 -9.42 -9.83
N ASN A 36 2.41 -9.32 -9.26
CA ASN A 36 3.22 -10.49 -8.87
C ASN A 36 2.95 -10.96 -7.43
N ARG A 37 1.93 -10.41 -6.77
CA ARG A 37 1.60 -10.67 -5.34
C ARG A 37 0.20 -11.22 -5.16
N ARG A 38 -0.43 -11.67 -6.24
CA ARG A 38 -1.79 -12.20 -6.25
C ARG A 38 -1.75 -13.68 -6.60
N VAL A 39 -2.36 -14.52 -5.76
CA VAL A 39 -2.50 -15.95 -6.02
C VAL A 39 -3.97 -16.30 -5.97
N GLU A 40 -4.50 -16.77 -7.10
CA GLU A 40 -5.88 -17.23 -7.20
C GLU A 40 -5.99 -18.65 -6.63
N VAL A 41 -7.02 -18.89 -5.82
CA VAL A 41 -7.30 -20.19 -5.21
C VAL A 41 -8.72 -20.59 -5.57
N GLY A 42 -8.80 -21.31 -6.69
CA GLY A 42 -10.08 -21.62 -7.33
C GLY A 42 -10.79 -20.36 -7.85
N PRO A 43 -12.09 -20.47 -8.17
CA PRO A 43 -12.82 -19.41 -8.86
C PRO A 43 -13.30 -18.27 -7.94
N TYR A 44 -13.23 -18.43 -6.61
CA TYR A 44 -13.90 -17.53 -5.66
C TYR A 44 -12.97 -16.88 -4.64
N ALA A 45 -11.72 -17.33 -4.53
CA ALA A 45 -10.79 -16.82 -3.55
C ALA A 45 -9.50 -16.35 -4.22
N THR A 46 -8.93 -15.28 -3.68
CA THR A 46 -7.65 -14.73 -4.15
C THR A 46 -6.88 -14.23 -2.95
N PHE A 47 -5.66 -14.74 -2.78
CA PHE A 47 -4.73 -14.26 -1.78
C PHE A 47 -3.92 -13.10 -2.32
N TYR A 48 -3.88 -12.02 -1.54
CA TYR A 48 -3.00 -10.89 -1.77
C TYR A 48 -1.89 -10.93 -0.72
N PHE A 49 -0.65 -11.03 -1.19
CA PHE A 49 0.52 -10.98 -0.32
C PHE A 49 0.91 -9.51 -0.09
N GLU A 50 0.43 -8.96 1.02
CA GLU A 50 0.68 -7.57 1.40
C GLU A 50 2.14 -7.36 1.86
N ASN A 51 2.64 -6.14 1.68
CA ASN A 51 3.93 -5.68 2.16
C ASN A 51 3.79 -4.27 2.76
N TYR A 52 4.90 -3.67 3.17
CA TYR A 52 4.90 -2.32 3.73
C TYR A 52 4.23 -1.31 2.78
N ASP A 53 4.59 -1.31 1.49
CA ASP A 53 4.10 -0.33 0.52
C ASP A 53 2.61 -0.48 0.23
N THR A 54 2.10 -1.71 0.13
CA THR A 54 0.67 -1.94 -0.11
C THR A 54 -0.17 -1.56 1.09
N MET A 55 0.29 -1.87 2.31
CA MET A 55 -0.38 -1.45 3.55
C MET A 55 -0.35 0.06 3.71
N PHE A 56 0.80 0.70 3.45
CA PHE A 56 0.93 2.16 3.51
C PHE A 56 0.01 2.86 2.51
N GLN A 57 -0.08 2.33 1.28
CA GLN A 57 -1.02 2.85 0.28
C GLN A 57 -2.47 2.72 0.73
N GLN A 58 -2.87 1.62 1.36
CA GLN A 58 -4.23 1.42 1.87
C GLN A 58 -4.58 2.43 2.95
N ILE A 59 -3.67 2.67 3.91
CA ILE A 59 -3.86 3.67 4.97
C ILE A 59 -4.05 5.07 4.36
N GLN A 60 -3.21 5.45 3.40
CA GLN A 60 -3.29 6.76 2.78
C GLN A 60 -4.54 6.94 1.92
N GLU A 61 -4.98 5.90 1.20
CA GLU A 61 -6.25 5.95 0.48
C GLU A 61 -7.45 6.09 1.43
N MET A 62 -7.43 5.45 2.59
CA MET A 62 -8.46 5.64 3.61
C MET A 62 -8.50 7.09 4.10
N LEU A 63 -7.35 7.66 4.49
CA LEU A 63 -7.25 9.04 4.97
C LEU A 63 -7.56 10.11 3.91
N HIS A 64 -7.49 9.76 2.62
CA HIS A 64 -7.79 10.70 1.54
C HIS A 64 -9.30 10.77 1.22
N ILE A 65 -10.06 9.73 1.57
CA ILE A 65 -11.51 9.64 1.30
C ILE A 65 -12.33 10.29 2.42
N GLU A 66 -11.82 10.28 3.65
CA GLU A 66 -12.39 10.96 4.82
C GLU A 66 -12.20 12.48 4.77
#